data_AF-A0A917JT34-F1
#
_entry.id   AF-A0A917JT34-F1
#
_cell.length_a   1.000
_cell.length_b   1.000
_cell.length_c   1.000
_cell.angle_alpha   90.00
_cell.angle_beta   90.00
_cell.angle_gamma   90.00
#
_symmetry.space_group_name_H-M   'P 1'
#
loop_
_entity.id
_entity.type
_entity.pdbx_description
1 polymer ?
#
loop_
_entity_poly.entity_id
_entity_poly.type
_entity_poly.pdbx_seq_one_letter_code
_entity_poly.pdbx_strand_id
1 'polypeptide(L)'
;MSTPYNMAFACLDCHSSFKRELKLAPCDYPKQLTCPNCGGVAHNYGRHFKAPKKSDKKQWEKVKFLHEHGFRFHKIRIGSGHHDVVPYPETLEQAKEFVVKYKKYAVQT
;
A
#
# COMPACT_ATOMS: atom_id res chain seq x y z
N MET A 1 11.39 -23.14 -9.67
CA MET A 1 10.27 -22.95 -8.73
C MET A 1 9.99 -21.46 -8.63
N SER A 2 8.85 -20.98 -9.14
CA SER A 2 8.46 -19.57 -8.98
C SER A 2 8.27 -19.29 -7.48
N THR A 3 8.88 -18.21 -6.97
CA THR A 3 8.60 -17.79 -5.60
C THR A 3 7.12 -17.44 -5.50
N PRO A 4 6.35 -18.01 -4.55
CA PRO A 4 4.93 -17.70 -4.43
C PRO A 4 4.77 -16.20 -4.19
N TYR A 5 4.03 -15.55 -5.10
CA TYR A 5 3.82 -14.10 -5.08
C TYR A 5 2.80 -13.75 -4.00
N ASN A 6 3.29 -13.59 -2.77
CA ASN A 6 2.48 -13.14 -1.65
C ASN A 6 2.22 -11.64 -1.74
N MET A 7 0.94 -11.26 -1.84
CA MET A 7 0.49 -9.88 -1.75
C MET A 7 0.12 -9.55 -0.31
N ALA A 8 0.49 -8.34 0.14
CA ALA A 8 0.07 -7.84 1.43
C ALA A 8 -1.26 -7.11 1.29
N PHE A 9 -2.22 -7.52 2.11
CA PHE A 9 -3.49 -6.83 2.30
C PHE A 9 -3.49 -6.19 3.68
N ALA A 10 -4.04 -4.99 3.81
CA ALA A 10 -4.20 -4.34 5.10
C ALA A 10 -5.56 -3.67 5.26
N CYS A 11 -6.14 -3.85 6.45
CA CYS A 11 -7.38 -3.21 6.86
C CYS A 11 -7.04 -1.98 7.69
N LEU A 12 -7.49 -0.83 7.21
CA LEU A 12 -7.23 0.47 7.83
C LEU A 12 -8.11 0.71 9.06
N ASP A 13 -9.22 -0.02 9.22
CA ASP A 13 -10.13 0.16 10.36
C ASP A 13 -9.63 -0.55 11.62
N CYS A 14 -9.10 -1.77 11.47
CA CYS A 14 -8.60 -2.57 12.60
C CYS A 14 -7.08 -2.66 12.68
N HIS A 15 -6.36 -1.90 11.85
CA HIS A 15 -4.90 -1.81 11.83
C HIS A 15 -4.21 -3.18 11.73
N SER A 16 -4.74 -4.04 10.86
CA SER A 16 -4.21 -5.39 10.65
C SER A 16 -3.75 -5.59 9.22
N SER A 17 -2.77 -6.49 9.05
CA SER A 17 -2.30 -6.88 7.73
C SER A 17 -2.10 -8.39 7.66
N PHE A 18 -2.31 -8.95 6.49
CA PHE A 18 -2.09 -10.36 6.23
C PHE A 18 -1.58 -10.54 4.81
N LYS A 19 -0.86 -11.64 4.58
CA LYS A 19 -0.37 -12.01 3.24
C LYS A 19 -1.31 -13.04 2.63
N ARG A 20 -1.54 -12.92 1.33
CA ARG A 20 -2.23 -13.94 0.53
C ARG A 20 -1.39 -14.30 -0.67
N GLU A 21 -1.22 -15.59 -0.87
CA GLU A 21 -0.76 -16.13 -2.14
C GLU A 21 -1.90 -16.02 -3.15
N LEU A 22 -1.63 -15.43 -4.30
CA LEU A 22 -2.61 -15.30 -5.38
C LEU A 22 -2.17 -16.20 -6.53
N LYS A 23 -2.99 -17.20 -6.86
CA LYS A 23 -2.81 -18.09 -8.01
C LYS A 23 -3.54 -17.52 -9.23
N LEU A 24 -3.26 -16.26 -9.54
CA LEU A 24 -3.91 -15.48 -10.60
C LEU A 24 -2.83 -14.77 -11.42
N ALA A 25 -3.18 -14.27 -12.61
CA ALA A 25 -2.28 -13.36 -13.31
C ALA A 25 -2.22 -12.01 -12.57
N PRO A 26 -1.10 -11.26 -12.64
CA PRO A 26 -0.98 -9.98 -11.93
C PRO A 26 -2.07 -8.95 -12.25
N CYS A 27 -2.63 -8.96 -13.46
CA CYS A 27 -3.74 -8.09 -13.85
C CYS A 27 -5.06 -8.41 -13.14
N ASP A 28 -5.21 -9.63 -12.63
CA ASP A 28 -6.43 -10.15 -12.02
C ASP A 28 -6.37 -10.14 -10.49
N TYR A 29 -5.32 -9.56 -9.91
CA TYR A 29 -5.19 -9.47 -8.47
C TYR A 29 -6.30 -8.61 -7.88
N PRO A 30 -7.03 -9.11 -6.86
CA PRO A 30 -8.10 -8.33 -6.25
C PRO A 30 -7.53 -7.08 -5.59
N LYS A 31 -8.17 -5.94 -5.84
CA LYS A 31 -7.83 -4.66 -5.21
C LYS A 31 -8.15 -4.64 -3.71
N GLN A 32 -9.10 -5.48 -3.28
CA GLN A 32 -9.56 -5.57 -1.91
C GLN A 32 -10.07 -6.97 -1.58
N LEU A 33 -10.08 -7.30 -0.30
CA LEU A 33 -10.64 -8.52 0.28
C LEU A 33 -11.37 -8.19 1.58
N THR A 34 -12.18 -9.12 2.07
CA THR A 34 -12.73 -9.04 3.43
C THR A 34 -11.62 -9.25 4.45
N CYS A 35 -11.55 -8.37 5.45
CA CYS A 35 -10.61 -8.47 6.55
C CYS A 35 -10.96 -9.68 7.43
N PRO A 36 -10.05 -10.64 7.63
CA PRO A 36 -10.31 -11.81 8.46
C PRO A 36 -10.39 -11.49 9.96
N ASN A 37 -9.93 -10.29 10.38
CA ASN A 37 -9.90 -9.90 11.79
C ASN A 37 -11.17 -9.14 12.23
N CYS A 38 -11.76 -8.31 11.38
CA CYS A 38 -12.94 -7.51 11.75
C CYS A 38 -14.10 -7.56 10.75
N GLY A 39 -13.98 -8.29 9.64
CA GLY A 39 -15.01 -8.33 8.59
C GLY A 39 -15.08 -7.09 7.69
N GLY A 40 -14.32 -6.02 8.00
CA GLY A 40 -14.23 -4.81 7.18
C GLY A 40 -13.45 -4.99 5.87
N VAL A 41 -13.10 -3.88 5.21
CA VAL A 41 -12.35 -3.93 3.94
C VAL A 41 -10.85 -3.96 4.20
N ALA A 42 -10.15 -4.88 3.54
CA ALA A 42 -8.70 -4.95 3.49
C ALA A 42 -8.21 -4.66 2.07
N HIS A 43 -7.38 -3.63 1.90
CA HIS A 43 -6.88 -3.19 0.60
C HIS A 43 -5.58 -3.90 0.23
N ASN A 44 -5.42 -4.21 -1.05
CA ASN A 44 -4.17 -4.75 -1.59
C ASN A 44 -3.14 -3.63 -1.72
N TYR A 45 -2.00 -3.77 -1.03
CA TYR A 45 -0.86 -2.85 -1.10
C TYR A 45 0.37 -3.49 -1.75
N GLY A 46 0.20 -4.69 -2.30
CA GLY A 46 1.24 -5.39 -3.03
C GLY A 46 2.35 -5.96 -2.15
N ARG A 47 3.37 -6.51 -2.81
CA ARG A 47 4.45 -7.29 -2.17
C ARG A 47 5.45 -6.49 -1.34
N HIS A 48 5.55 -5.19 -1.59
CA HIS A 48 6.58 -4.33 -0.98
C HIS A 48 6.05 -3.56 0.23
N PHE A 49 4.74 -3.63 0.49
CA PHE A 49 4.15 -2.99 1.65
C PHE A 49 4.65 -3.62 2.94
N LYS A 50 5.16 -2.77 3.83
CA LYS A 50 5.55 -3.13 5.19
C LYS A 50 4.52 -2.52 6.12
N ALA A 51 3.65 -3.38 6.65
CA ALA A 51 2.62 -2.92 7.57
C ALA A 51 3.25 -2.38 8.87
N PRO A 52 2.76 -1.26 9.40
CA PRO A 52 3.15 -0.79 10.72
C PRO A 52 2.74 -1.78 11.82
N LYS A 53 3.30 -1.62 13.02
CA LYS A 53 2.80 -2.33 14.20
C LYS A 53 1.32 -1.96 14.42
N LYS A 54 0.47 -2.92 14.80
CA LYS A 54 -0.97 -2.69 15.04
C LYS A 54 -1.25 -1.55 16.04
N SER A 55 -0.39 -1.41 17.06
CA SER A 55 -0.50 -0.37 18.09
C SER A 55 -0.04 1.01 17.64
N ASP A 56 0.67 1.12 16.50
CA ASP A 56 1.23 2.39 16.02
C ASP A 56 0.19 3.18 15.21
N LYS A 57 -0.75 3.80 15.94
CA LYS A 57 -1.86 4.56 15.35
C LYS A 57 -1.38 5.65 14.39
N LYS A 58 -0.28 6.34 14.72
CA LYS A 58 0.28 7.42 13.88
C LYS A 58 0.74 6.91 12.52
N GLN A 59 1.41 5.75 12.49
CA GLN A 59 1.81 5.16 11.22
C GLN A 59 0.61 4.65 10.42
N TRP A 60 -0.42 4.11 11.07
CA TRP A 60 -1.66 3.73 10.38
C TRP A 60 -2.44 4.92 9.82
N GLU A 61 -2.48 6.05 10.53
CA GLU A 61 -3.03 7.31 10.02
C GLU A 61 -2.30 7.78 8.76
N LYS A 62 -0.96 7.67 8.72
CA LYS A 62 -0.18 7.95 7.50
C LYS A 62 -0.56 7.00 6.36
N VAL A 63 -0.69 5.70 6.62
CA VAL A 63 -1.09 4.72 5.60
C VAL A 63 -2.48 5.05 5.06
N LYS A 64 -3.42 5.39 5.94
CA LYS A 64 -4.79 5.80 5.57
C LYS A 64 -4.77 7.08 4.73
N PHE A 65 -4.04 8.11 5.15
CA PHE A 65 -3.91 9.36 4.41
C PHE A 65 -3.35 9.14 3.01
N LEU A 66 -2.27 8.37 2.88
CA LEU A 66 -1.71 8.00 1.57
C LEU A 66 -2.70 7.21 0.72
N HIS A 67 -3.45 6.30 1.32
CA HIS A 67 -4.48 5.53 0.63
C HIS A 67 -5.59 6.45 0.07
N GLU A 68 -6.11 7.36 0.87
CA GLU A 68 -7.15 8.31 0.48
C GLU A 68 -6.69 9.21 -0.69
N HIS A 69 -5.38 9.45 -0.81
CA HIS A 69 -4.77 10.20 -1.91
C HIS A 69 -4.30 9.32 -3.07
N GLY A 70 -4.77 8.07 -3.16
CA GLY A 70 -4.51 7.18 -4.31
C GLY A 70 -3.14 6.51 -4.31
N PHE A 71 -2.40 6.53 -3.20
CA PHE A 71 -1.14 5.78 -3.10
C PHE A 71 -1.38 4.37 -2.55
N ARG A 72 -0.78 3.37 -3.19
CA ARG A 72 -0.93 1.94 -2.83
C ARG A 72 0.41 1.26 -2.52
N PHE A 73 1.45 2.03 -2.20
CA PHE A 73 2.81 1.54 -1.92
C PHE A 73 3.46 0.81 -3.09
N HIS A 74 3.00 1.08 -4.32
CA HIS A 74 3.70 0.74 -5.54
C HIS A 74 4.99 1.56 -5.67
N LYS A 75 5.98 1.01 -6.39
CA LYS A 75 7.23 1.74 -6.65
C LYS A 75 6.96 2.95 -7.54
N ILE A 76 7.31 4.13 -7.06
CA ILE A 76 7.31 5.36 -7.86
C ILE A 76 8.72 5.50 -8.44
N ARG A 77 8.81 5.48 -9.77
CA ARG A 77 10.07 5.64 -10.50
C ARG A 77 10.11 6.96 -11.25
N ILE A 78 11.17 7.74 -11.05
CA ILE A 78 11.38 9.06 -11.66
C ILE A 78 12.70 9.05 -12.47
N GLY A 79 12.98 10.15 -13.17
CA GLY A 79 14.20 10.32 -13.96
C GLY A 79 14.17 9.66 -15.33
N SER A 80 15.16 9.98 -16.17
CA SER A 80 15.38 9.34 -17.47
C SER A 80 15.74 7.86 -17.26
N GLY A 81 14.95 6.95 -17.83
CA GLY A 81 15.16 5.51 -17.69
C GLY A 81 14.56 4.88 -16.43
N HIS A 82 13.84 5.62 -15.59
CA HIS A 82 13.13 5.08 -14.42
C HIS A 82 14.02 4.35 -13.39
N HIS A 83 15.29 4.74 -13.29
CA HIS A 83 16.25 4.13 -12.35
C HIS A 83 16.04 4.59 -10.90
N ASP A 84 15.57 5.83 -10.70
CA ASP A 84 15.41 6.40 -9.37
C ASP A 84 14.09 5.99 -8.74
N VAL A 85 14.14 5.38 -7.55
CA VAL A 85 12.97 4.99 -6.78
C VAL A 85 12.73 5.99 -5.66
N VAL A 86 11.56 6.61 -5.66
CA VAL A 86 11.16 7.54 -4.60
C VAL A 86 10.75 6.75 -3.35
N PRO A 87 11.35 7.01 -2.18
CA PRO A 87 10.92 6.42 -0.93
C PRO A 87 9.58 7.01 -0.47
N TYR A 88 8.75 6.18 0.16
CA TYR A 88 7.53 6.66 0.80
C TYR A 88 7.87 7.43 2.09
N PRO A 89 7.03 8.40 2.49
CA PRO A 89 7.27 9.23 3.66
C PRO A 89 7.26 8.41 4.95
N GLU A 90 8.04 8.84 5.93
CA GLU A 90 8.15 8.18 7.24
C GLU A 90 7.08 8.68 8.21
N THR A 91 6.72 9.96 8.12
CA THR A 91 5.72 10.61 8.99
C THR A 91 4.47 11.07 8.24
N LEU A 92 3.42 11.42 8.99
CA LEU A 92 2.19 11.96 8.43
C LEU A 92 2.40 13.36 7.81
N GLU A 93 3.25 14.17 8.41
CA GLU A 93 3.60 15.52 7.94
C GLU A 93 4.27 15.45 6.57
N GLN A 94 5.27 14.58 6.42
CA GLN A 94 5.91 14.31 5.13
C GLN A 94 4.93 13.76 4.11
N ALA A 95 3.93 12.98 4.55
CA ALA A 95 2.91 12.46 3.65
C ALA A 95 2.05 13.57 3.02
N LYS A 96 1.73 14.63 3.76
CA LYS A 96 0.98 15.78 3.23
C LYS A 96 1.72 16.47 2.08
N GLU A 97 3.04 16.63 2.20
CA GLU A 97 3.87 17.17 1.11
C GLU A 97 4.01 16.17 -0.05
N PHE A 98 4.19 14.89 0.29
CA PHE A 98 4.39 13.82 -0.66
C PHE A 98 3.23 13.67 -1.65
N VAL A 99 1.98 13.70 -1.15
CA VAL A 99 0.79 13.51 -2.00
C VAL A 99 0.61 14.64 -3.00
N VAL A 100 1.06 15.86 -2.67
CA VAL A 100 1.07 17.00 -3.58
C VAL A 100 2.18 16.83 -4.63
N LYS A 101 3.40 16.57 -4.17
CA LYS A 101 4.59 16.46 -5.04
C LYS A 101 4.48 15.31 -6.05
N TYR A 102 3.95 14.17 -5.63
CA TYR A 102 3.87 12.96 -6.46
C TYR A 102 2.45 12.63 -6.94
N LYS A 103 1.53 13.61 -6.92
CA LYS A 103 0.11 13.44 -7.32
C LYS A 103 -0.07 12.70 -8.64
N LYS A 104 0.79 12.94 -9.64
CA LYS A 104 0.73 12.28 -10.96
C LYS A 104 0.95 10.76 -10.93
N TYR A 105 1.48 10.22 -9.83
CA TYR A 105 1.72 8.79 -9.64
C TYR A 105 0.66 8.11 -8.77
N ALA A 106 -0.32 8.86 -8.26
CA ALA A 106 -1.46 8.29 -7.57
C ALA A 106 -2.30 7.46 -8.56
N VAL A 107 -2.78 6.30 -8.11
CA VAL A 107 -3.72 5.51 -8.91
C VAL A 107 -5.11 6.12 -8.78
N GLN A 108 -5.77 6.36 -9.90
CA GLN A 108 -7.17 6.76 -9.90
C GLN A 108 -8.00 5.55 -9.45
N THR A 109 -8.83 5.75 -8.42
CA THR A 109 -9.80 4.76 -7.95
C THR A 109 -10.95 4.63 -8.92
#